data_AF-R1GPD7-F1
#
_entry.id   AF-R1GPD7-F1
#
_cell.length_a   1.000
_cell.length_b   1.000
_cell.length_c   1.000
_cell.angle_alpha   90.00
_cell.angle_beta   90.00
_cell.angle_gamma   90.00
#
_symmetry.space_group_name_H-M   'P 1'
#
loop_
_entity.id
_entity.type
_entity.pdbx_description
1 polymer ?
#
loop_
_entity_poly.entity_id
_entity_poly.type
_entity_poly.pdbx_seq_one_letter_code
_entity_poly.pdbx_strand_id
1 'polypeptide(L)'
;MDDNYYVLVTGANSGIGFAICCRLIDEFLQTRPQSQTLVLIPTTRSRRKCDDTVRLLEAHLQKASRKAEKSFPGISMVLQKRVRFQPEILDLSAIVSVQQCAARLRSAIPKLDAMIFNAGIGGWTGINWPWAIYKILTDWVASNTWPVGFKKATIGMLNKPQISAKSSDGATCNGSGNGHRDANAAEPPLGEIFCANVFGHYLLGHYCAPLLSAARPDSGRIIWVSSLEAYASEFSFADFQGIKSDQPYESSKRLTDILALTFDMPSTSPWTSRYVSAGNQAAGEVTAEKKPRMYLSHPGIVITGIFPLPFPWLLTYVWMLAAYVARWLGSIWHPFL
;
A
#
# COMPACT_ATOMS: atom_id res chain seq x y z
N MET A 1 18.62 -24.19 6.18
CA MET A 1 17.42 -23.33 6.23
C MET A 1 17.32 -22.64 4.88
N ASP A 2 16.17 -22.70 4.22
CA ASP A 2 15.96 -21.99 2.95
C ASP A 2 16.13 -20.48 3.18
N ASP A 3 17.05 -19.85 2.46
CA ASP A 3 17.33 -18.41 2.57
C ASP A 3 16.27 -17.63 1.78
N ASN A 4 15.07 -17.53 2.37
CA ASN A 4 13.91 -16.90 1.77
C ASN A 4 13.86 -15.41 2.11
N TYR A 5 13.51 -14.62 1.10
CA TYR A 5 13.29 -13.18 1.19
C TYR A 5 11.81 -12.87 0.98
N TYR A 6 11.10 -12.51 2.05
CA TYR A 6 9.64 -12.34 2.06
C TYR A 6 9.26 -10.88 1.85
N VAL A 7 8.47 -10.60 0.81
CA VAL A 7 7.99 -9.24 0.51
C VAL A 7 6.48 -9.22 0.32
N LEU A 8 5.80 -8.44 1.15
CA LEU A 8 4.37 -8.19 1.02
C LEU A 8 4.11 -6.89 0.25
N VAL A 9 3.21 -6.93 -0.74
CA VAL A 9 2.81 -5.75 -1.52
C VAL A 9 1.30 -5.62 -1.48
N THR A 10 0.81 -4.52 -0.94
CA THR A 10 -0.63 -4.26 -0.84
C THR A 10 -1.21 -3.71 -2.14
N GLY A 11 -2.41 -4.18 -2.53
CA GLY A 11 -3.11 -3.68 -3.72
C GLY A 11 -2.33 -3.98 -5.00
N ALA A 12 -1.91 -5.23 -5.16
CA ALA A 12 -0.99 -5.66 -6.21
C ALA A 12 -1.67 -6.14 -7.50
N ASN A 13 -2.99 -6.01 -7.63
CA ASN A 13 -3.74 -6.53 -8.77
C ASN A 13 -3.67 -5.65 -10.04
N SER A 14 -3.16 -4.43 -9.95
CA SER A 14 -3.02 -3.51 -11.07
C SER A 14 -2.09 -2.34 -10.74
N GLY A 15 -1.82 -1.49 -11.73
CA GLY A 15 -1.13 -0.21 -11.55
C GLY A 15 0.25 -0.35 -10.89
N ILE A 16 0.56 0.58 -9.98
CA ILE A 16 1.85 0.66 -9.29
C ILE A 16 2.13 -0.61 -8.48
N GLY A 17 1.15 -1.16 -7.76
CA GLY A 17 1.35 -2.35 -6.94
C GLY A 17 1.77 -3.58 -7.75
N PHE A 18 1.14 -3.79 -8.91
CA PHE A 18 1.55 -4.86 -9.84
C PHE A 18 2.93 -4.60 -10.43
N ALA A 19 3.22 -3.36 -10.84
CA ALA A 19 4.52 -2.99 -11.40
C ALA A 19 5.66 -3.14 -10.36
N ILE A 20 5.40 -2.85 -9.08
CA ILE A 20 6.32 -3.10 -7.97
C ILE A 20 6.63 -4.60 -7.89
N CYS A 21 5.62 -5.46 -7.94
CA CYS A 21 5.82 -6.91 -7.96
C CYS A 21 6.69 -7.37 -9.13
N CYS A 22 6.42 -6.90 -10.36
CA CYS A 22 7.26 -7.17 -11.53
C CYS A 22 8.70 -6.70 -11.34
N ARG A 23 8.91 -5.47 -10.85
CA ARG A 23 10.25 -4.93 -10.64
C ARG A 23 11.02 -5.68 -9.55
N LEU A 24 10.34 -6.10 -8.47
CA LEU A 24 10.94 -6.93 -7.43
C LEU A 24 11.42 -8.27 -8.00
N ILE A 25 10.64 -8.91 -8.87
CA ILE A 25 11.05 -10.14 -9.56
C ILE A 25 12.31 -9.88 -10.40
N ASP A 26 12.27 -8.87 -11.27
CA ASP A 26 13.37 -8.58 -12.20
C ASP A 26 14.68 -8.24 -11.46
N GLU A 27 14.61 -7.37 -10.46
CA GLU A 27 15.76 -6.96 -9.64
C GLU A 27 16.28 -8.10 -8.78
N PHE A 28 15.40 -8.90 -8.16
CA PHE A 28 15.82 -10.01 -7.32
C PHE A 28 16.60 -11.05 -8.12
N LEU A 29 16.11 -11.42 -9.30
CA LEU A 29 16.77 -12.40 -10.16
C LEU A 29 18.14 -11.92 -10.63
N GLN A 30 18.32 -10.61 -10.84
CA GLN A 30 19.56 -10.00 -11.30
C GLN A 30 20.58 -9.76 -10.19
N THR A 31 20.14 -9.33 -9.00
CA THR A 31 21.02 -8.77 -7.97
C THR A 31 21.25 -9.68 -6.77
N ARG A 32 20.33 -10.63 -6.49
CA ARG A 32 20.40 -11.46 -5.28
C ARG A 32 21.12 -12.79 -5.51
N PRO A 33 21.82 -13.33 -4.49
CA PRO A 33 22.50 -14.62 -4.59
C PRO A 33 21.58 -15.75 -5.07
N GLN A 34 22.11 -16.66 -5.90
CA GLN A 34 21.33 -17.77 -6.46
C GLN A 34 20.76 -18.74 -5.42
N SER A 35 21.36 -18.79 -4.22
CA SER A 35 20.87 -19.55 -3.07
C SER A 35 19.60 -18.97 -2.44
N GLN A 36 19.29 -17.70 -2.71
CA GLN A 36 18.11 -17.04 -2.17
C GLN A 36 16.88 -17.20 -3.04
N THR A 37 15.73 -17.31 -2.38
CA THR A 37 14.40 -17.39 -3.01
C THR A 37 13.54 -16.20 -2.58
N LEU A 38 12.93 -15.50 -3.54
CA LEU A 38 11.94 -14.47 -3.29
C LEU A 38 10.59 -15.13 -3.03
N VAL A 39 9.99 -14.85 -1.87
CA VAL A 39 8.60 -15.17 -1.58
C VAL A 39 7.79 -13.88 -1.66
N LEU A 40 7.09 -13.71 -2.77
CA LEU A 40 6.29 -12.52 -3.03
C LEU A 40 4.85 -12.75 -2.58
N ILE A 41 4.35 -11.84 -1.74
CA ILE A 41 3.03 -11.90 -1.11
C ILE A 41 2.19 -10.74 -1.65
N PRO A 42 1.66 -10.84 -2.88
CA PRO A 42 0.75 -9.83 -3.41
C PRO A 42 -0.58 -9.93 -2.69
N THR A 43 -1.15 -8.80 -2.26
CA THR A 43 -2.47 -8.77 -1.65
C THR A 43 -3.52 -8.13 -2.54
N THR A 44 -4.73 -8.67 -2.52
CA THR A 44 -5.88 -8.15 -3.27
C THR A 44 -7.19 -8.34 -2.47
N ARG A 45 -8.26 -7.64 -2.86
CA ARG A 45 -9.55 -7.67 -2.14
C ARG A 45 -10.36 -8.96 -2.33
N SER A 46 -9.99 -9.86 -3.24
CA SER A 46 -10.76 -11.08 -3.48
C SER A 46 -9.91 -12.24 -4.00
N ARG A 47 -10.39 -13.47 -3.79
CA ARG A 47 -9.70 -14.67 -4.25
C ARG A 47 -9.45 -14.65 -5.76
N ARG A 48 -10.47 -14.32 -6.54
CA ARG A 48 -10.36 -14.20 -8.01
C ARG A 48 -9.25 -13.23 -8.42
N LYS A 49 -9.18 -12.05 -7.80
CA LYS A 49 -8.13 -11.06 -8.10
C LYS A 49 -6.75 -11.57 -7.70
N CYS A 50 -6.63 -12.31 -6.60
CA CYS A 50 -5.38 -12.96 -6.22
C CYS A 50 -4.92 -13.95 -7.30
N ASP A 51 -5.80 -14.84 -7.73
CA ASP A 51 -5.48 -15.87 -8.74
C ASP A 51 -5.10 -15.24 -10.09
N ASP A 52 -5.86 -14.23 -10.54
CA ASP A 52 -5.55 -13.47 -11.76
C ASP A 52 -4.20 -12.75 -11.65
N THR A 53 -3.90 -12.15 -10.48
CA THR A 53 -2.62 -11.46 -10.24
C THR A 53 -1.44 -12.43 -10.29
N VAL A 54 -1.54 -13.59 -9.62
CA VAL A 54 -0.48 -14.60 -9.64
C VAL A 54 -0.24 -15.10 -11.06
N ARG A 55 -1.30 -15.40 -11.82
CA ARG A 55 -1.16 -15.82 -13.22
C ARG A 55 -0.38 -14.80 -14.06
N LEU A 56 -0.65 -13.51 -13.88
CA LEU A 56 0.05 -12.45 -14.60
C LEU A 56 1.52 -12.30 -14.14
N LEU A 57 1.79 -12.45 -12.85
CA LEU A 57 3.16 -12.43 -12.31
C LEU A 57 3.98 -13.65 -12.75
N GLU A 58 3.36 -14.83 -12.83
CA GLU A 58 3.98 -16.03 -13.40
C GLU A 58 4.32 -15.84 -14.87
N ALA A 59 3.40 -15.25 -15.66
CA ALA A 59 3.67 -14.91 -17.06
C ALA A 59 4.83 -13.91 -17.20
N HIS A 60 4.91 -12.90 -16.31
CA HIS A 60 6.05 -11.98 -16.26
C HIS A 60 7.35 -12.69 -15.92
N LEU A 61 7.36 -13.55 -14.88
CA LEU A 61 8.52 -14.35 -14.48
C LEU A 61 9.00 -15.26 -15.62
N GLN A 62 8.09 -15.91 -16.34
CA GLN A 62 8.42 -16.72 -17.51
C GLN A 62 9.06 -15.88 -18.61
N LYS A 63 8.52 -14.69 -18.89
CA LYS A 63 9.07 -13.76 -19.88
C LYS A 63 10.48 -13.30 -19.49
N ALA A 64 10.69 -12.90 -18.24
CA ALA A 64 11.99 -12.50 -17.72
C ALA A 64 13.01 -13.66 -17.80
N SER A 65 12.60 -14.87 -17.41
CA SER A 65 13.45 -16.07 -17.46
C SER A 65 13.83 -16.46 -18.89
N ARG A 66 12.89 -16.39 -19.85
CA ARG A 66 13.17 -16.62 -21.28
C ARG A 66 14.12 -15.59 -21.88
N LYS A 67 14.08 -14.34 -21.40
CA LYS A 67 15.04 -13.31 -21.82
C LYS A 67 16.46 -13.68 -21.36
N ALA A 68 16.61 -14.17 -20.13
CA ALA A 68 17.90 -14.61 -19.59
C ALA A 68 18.42 -15.89 -20.27
N GLU A 69 17.53 -16.81 -20.66
CA GLU A 69 17.86 -18.04 -21.39
C GLU A 69 18.64 -17.78 -22.69
N LYS A 70 18.36 -16.67 -23.39
CA LYS A 70 19.08 -16.27 -24.61
C LYS A 70 20.56 -16.02 -24.37
N SER A 71 20.92 -15.61 -23.16
CA SER A 71 22.31 -15.35 -22.78
C SER A 71 22.97 -16.59 -22.16
N PHE A 72 22.21 -17.39 -21.40
CA PHE A 72 22.71 -18.58 -20.70
C PHE A 72 21.70 -19.73 -20.79
N PRO A 73 21.92 -20.73 -21.66
CA PRO A 73 21.05 -21.89 -21.75
C PRO A 73 20.94 -22.65 -20.41
N GLY A 74 19.73 -23.06 -20.05
CA GLY A 74 19.39 -23.78 -18.82
C GLY A 74 19.11 -22.88 -17.59
N ILE A 75 19.43 -21.58 -17.65
CA ILE A 75 19.26 -20.68 -16.50
C ILE A 75 17.79 -20.45 -16.14
N SER A 76 16.88 -20.52 -17.13
CA SER A 76 15.46 -20.24 -16.92
C SER A 76 14.81 -21.15 -15.88
N MET A 77 15.17 -22.44 -15.84
CA MET A 77 14.66 -23.39 -14.84
C MET A 77 15.10 -23.02 -13.42
N VAL A 78 16.32 -22.50 -13.27
CA VAL A 78 16.86 -22.06 -11.98
C VAL A 78 16.17 -20.77 -11.55
N LEU A 79 16.04 -19.78 -12.44
CA LEU A 79 15.41 -18.49 -12.13
C LEU A 79 13.94 -18.64 -11.73
N GLN A 80 13.18 -19.49 -12.41
CA GLN A 80 11.77 -19.71 -12.08
C GLN A 80 11.58 -20.31 -10.68
N LYS A 81 12.46 -21.23 -10.25
CA LYS A 81 12.41 -21.83 -8.91
C LYS A 81 12.75 -20.85 -7.79
N ARG A 82 13.43 -19.74 -8.12
CA ARG A 82 13.84 -18.70 -7.15
C ARG A 82 12.74 -17.69 -6.82
N VAL A 83 11.55 -17.81 -7.42
CA VAL A 83 10.42 -16.93 -7.09
C VAL A 83 9.21 -17.79 -6.74
N ARG A 84 8.63 -17.56 -5.56
CA ARG A 84 7.42 -18.22 -5.08
C ARG A 84 6.37 -17.15 -4.81
N PHE A 85 5.12 -17.44 -5.16
CA PHE A 85 3.98 -16.56 -4.91
C PHE A 85 3.13 -17.12 -3.79
N GLN A 86 2.81 -16.27 -2.80
CA GLN A 86 1.90 -16.60 -1.71
C GLN A 86 0.87 -15.47 -1.59
N PRO A 87 -0.17 -15.45 -2.45
CA PRO A 87 -1.12 -14.35 -2.47
C PRO A 87 -2.02 -14.33 -1.22
N GLU A 88 -2.38 -13.14 -0.74
CA GLU A 88 -3.24 -12.97 0.43
C GLU A 88 -4.47 -12.10 0.12
N ILE A 89 -5.61 -12.47 0.72
CA ILE A 89 -6.83 -11.66 0.65
C ILE A 89 -6.75 -10.59 1.74
N LEU A 90 -6.86 -9.33 1.33
CA LEU A 90 -6.80 -8.18 2.21
C LEU A 90 -7.73 -7.08 1.69
N ASP A 91 -8.70 -6.70 2.52
CA ASP A 91 -9.44 -5.46 2.36
C ASP A 91 -9.11 -4.49 3.49
N LEU A 92 -8.42 -3.41 3.16
CA LEU A 92 -7.92 -2.43 4.15
C LEU A 92 -9.03 -1.60 4.78
N SER A 93 -10.21 -1.55 4.16
CA SER A 93 -11.40 -0.91 4.74
C SER A 93 -12.17 -1.84 5.70
N ALA A 94 -11.74 -3.10 5.86
CA ALA A 94 -12.32 -4.02 6.83
C ALA A 94 -11.27 -4.44 7.86
N ILE A 95 -11.35 -3.90 9.07
CA ILE A 95 -10.40 -4.17 10.16
C ILE A 95 -10.30 -5.68 10.46
N VAL A 96 -11.42 -6.40 10.38
CA VAL A 96 -11.46 -7.85 10.52
C VAL A 96 -10.64 -8.55 9.42
N SER A 97 -10.73 -8.06 8.17
CA SER A 97 -9.91 -8.60 7.06
C SER A 97 -8.41 -8.37 7.31
N VAL A 98 -8.05 -7.19 7.80
CA VAL A 98 -6.66 -6.86 8.19
C VAL A 98 -6.14 -7.80 9.28
N GLN A 99 -6.93 -8.01 10.34
CA GLN A 99 -6.58 -8.93 11.44
C GLN A 99 -6.42 -10.37 10.96
N GLN A 100 -7.37 -10.87 10.16
CA GLN A 100 -7.32 -12.23 9.63
C GLN A 100 -6.11 -12.43 8.69
N CYS A 101 -5.81 -11.46 7.84
CA CYS A 101 -4.62 -11.49 6.99
C CYS A 101 -3.34 -11.55 7.82
N ALA A 102 -3.19 -10.66 8.81
CA ALA A 102 -2.03 -10.66 9.69
C ALA A 102 -1.88 -11.97 10.48
N ALA A 103 -2.99 -12.55 10.95
CA ALA A 103 -2.98 -13.84 11.66
C ALA A 103 -2.47 -14.98 10.76
N ARG A 104 -2.95 -15.06 9.50
CA ARG A 104 -2.46 -16.05 8.52
C ARG A 104 -0.99 -15.85 8.18
N LEU A 105 -0.54 -14.61 8.01
CA LEU A 105 0.88 -14.32 7.78
C LEU A 105 1.72 -14.80 8.98
N ARG A 106 1.31 -14.48 10.20
CA ARG A 106 2.05 -14.87 11.41
C ARG A 106 2.14 -16.38 11.60
N SER A 107 1.18 -17.16 11.11
CA SER A 107 1.24 -18.62 11.18
C SER A 107 1.94 -19.27 9.99
N ALA A 108 1.97 -18.63 8.83
CA ALA A 108 2.45 -19.23 7.59
C ALA A 108 3.93 -18.92 7.26
N ILE A 109 4.48 -17.79 7.73
CA ILE A 109 5.84 -17.37 7.38
C ILE A 109 6.68 -17.03 8.63
N PRO A 110 8.00 -17.28 8.59
CA PRO A 110 8.87 -17.07 9.75
C PRO A 110 9.27 -15.61 9.97
N LYS A 111 9.26 -14.79 8.91
CA LYS A 111 9.67 -13.38 8.93
C LYS A 111 9.07 -12.60 7.76
N LEU A 112 9.16 -11.28 7.81
CA LEU A 112 8.91 -10.37 6.70
C LEU A 112 10.11 -9.45 6.50
N ASP A 113 10.74 -9.49 5.32
CA ASP A 113 11.89 -8.63 5.01
C ASP A 113 11.44 -7.24 4.55
N ALA A 114 10.29 -7.15 3.86
CA ALA A 114 9.68 -5.88 3.51
C ALA A 114 8.15 -5.96 3.41
N MET A 115 7.48 -4.88 3.79
CA MET A 115 6.07 -4.63 3.51
C MET A 115 5.94 -3.32 2.74
N ILE A 116 5.24 -3.35 1.61
CA ILE A 116 5.02 -2.19 0.75
C ILE A 116 3.53 -1.82 0.82
N PHE A 117 3.26 -0.70 1.48
CA PHE A 117 1.94 -0.12 1.66
C PHE A 117 1.62 0.80 0.48
N ASN A 118 1.14 0.18 -0.60
CA ASN A 118 0.82 0.79 -1.88
C ASN A 118 -0.69 1.02 -2.07
N ALA A 119 -1.53 0.14 -1.54
CA ALA A 119 -2.96 0.20 -1.78
C ALA A 119 -3.56 1.56 -1.36
N GLY A 120 -4.53 2.04 -2.12
CA GLY A 120 -5.24 3.26 -1.75
C GLY A 120 -6.38 3.59 -2.69
N ILE A 121 -7.24 4.48 -2.23
CA ILE A 121 -8.37 5.03 -2.98
C ILE A 121 -8.34 6.56 -2.88
N GLY A 122 -8.79 7.23 -3.93
CA GLY A 122 -8.82 8.70 -3.96
C GLY A 122 -10.14 9.33 -3.56
N GLY A 123 -11.27 8.62 -3.73
CA GLY A 123 -12.60 9.16 -3.45
C GLY A 123 -13.05 10.31 -4.34
N TRP A 124 -12.47 10.40 -5.55
CA TRP A 124 -12.82 11.42 -6.52
C TRP A 124 -14.12 11.09 -7.25
N THR A 125 -14.92 12.11 -7.50
CA THR A 125 -16.18 12.04 -8.25
C THR A 125 -16.06 12.61 -9.65
N GLY A 126 -15.01 13.39 -9.92
CA GLY A 126 -14.75 13.92 -11.26
C GLY A 126 -13.69 15.02 -11.29
N ILE A 127 -13.70 15.76 -12.41
CA ILE A 127 -12.74 16.82 -12.70
C ILE A 127 -13.49 18.15 -12.91
N ASN A 128 -12.93 19.25 -12.42
CA ASN A 128 -13.30 20.60 -12.82
C ASN A 128 -12.68 20.92 -14.20
N TRP A 129 -13.33 20.45 -15.27
CA TRP A 129 -12.81 20.54 -16.64
C TRP A 129 -12.44 21.95 -17.11
N PRO A 130 -13.29 22.99 -16.94
CA PRO A 130 -12.93 24.35 -17.35
C PRO A 130 -11.65 24.84 -16.68
N TRP A 131 -11.50 24.58 -15.38
CA TRP A 131 -10.32 24.96 -14.63
C TRP A 131 -9.09 24.15 -15.03
N ALA A 132 -9.23 22.83 -15.20
CA ALA A 132 -8.15 21.95 -15.63
C ALA A 132 -7.61 22.36 -17.01
N ILE A 133 -8.49 22.64 -17.97
CA ILE A 133 -8.10 23.11 -19.31
C ILE A 133 -7.36 24.44 -19.23
N TYR A 134 -7.93 25.42 -18.52
CA TYR A 134 -7.30 26.74 -18.34
C TYR A 134 -5.89 26.62 -17.73
N LYS A 135 -5.75 25.83 -16.67
CA LYS A 135 -4.48 25.62 -15.98
C LYS A 135 -3.45 24.90 -16.84
N ILE A 136 -3.84 23.82 -17.53
CA ILE A 136 -2.94 23.10 -18.45
C ILE A 136 -2.45 24.01 -19.58
N LEU A 137 -3.31 24.89 -20.12
CA LEU A 137 -2.93 25.82 -21.18
C LEU A 137 -2.04 26.98 -20.70
N THR A 138 -2.11 27.35 -19.42
CA THR A 138 -1.35 28.48 -18.86
C THR A 138 -0.04 28.06 -18.20
N ASP A 139 0.01 26.87 -17.61
CA ASP A 139 1.21 26.29 -17.02
C ASP A 139 1.17 24.76 -17.14
N TRP A 140 1.74 24.24 -18.23
CA TRP A 140 1.67 22.82 -18.56
C TRP A 140 2.36 21.94 -17.51
N VAL A 141 3.61 22.26 -17.16
CA VAL A 141 4.43 21.41 -16.30
C VAL A 141 3.89 21.39 -14.88
N ALA A 142 3.56 22.56 -14.31
CA ALA A 142 3.04 22.61 -12.95
C ALA A 142 1.67 21.94 -12.88
N SER A 143 0.78 22.18 -13.86
CA SER A 143 -0.57 21.60 -13.87
C SER A 143 -0.60 20.07 -13.97
N ASN A 144 0.33 19.49 -14.73
CA ASN A 144 0.45 18.04 -14.84
C ASN A 144 1.21 17.40 -13.68
N THR A 145 1.89 18.20 -12.84
CA THR A 145 2.62 17.72 -11.66
C THR A 145 1.82 17.92 -10.35
N TRP A 146 1.19 19.08 -10.20
CA TRP A 146 0.41 19.49 -9.04
C TRP A 146 -0.96 20.00 -9.52
N PRO A 147 -1.94 19.10 -9.75
CA PRO A 147 -3.25 19.43 -10.33
C PRO A 147 -4.18 20.11 -9.31
N VAL A 148 -3.77 21.27 -8.79
CA VAL A 148 -4.48 22.01 -7.74
C VAL A 148 -5.86 22.47 -8.20
N GLY A 149 -6.90 22.00 -7.52
CA GLY A 149 -8.30 22.31 -7.80
C GLY A 149 -8.87 21.58 -9.03
N PHE A 150 -8.17 20.60 -9.59
CA PHE A 150 -8.67 19.83 -10.73
C PHE A 150 -9.68 18.80 -10.28
N LYS A 151 -9.40 18.16 -9.14
CA LYS A 151 -10.12 16.98 -8.67
C LYS A 151 -11.27 17.39 -7.77
N LYS A 152 -12.42 16.77 -8.00
CA LYS A 152 -13.60 16.86 -7.12
C LYS A 152 -13.67 15.57 -6.32
N ALA A 153 -13.80 15.66 -5.00
CA ALA A 153 -13.97 14.51 -4.11
C ALA A 153 -15.31 14.55 -3.37
N THR A 154 -15.76 13.40 -2.90
CA THR A 154 -16.94 13.31 -2.03
C THR A 154 -16.55 13.66 -0.60
N ILE A 155 -17.26 14.63 -0.02
CA ILE A 155 -17.16 14.97 1.41
C ILE A 155 -18.04 14.02 2.21
N GLY A 156 -17.59 13.58 3.37
CA GLY A 156 -18.39 12.80 4.32
C GLY A 156 -18.40 11.29 4.06
N MET A 157 -17.44 10.76 3.29
CA MET A 157 -17.40 9.32 3.01
C MET A 157 -17.05 8.51 4.25
N LEU A 158 -18.03 7.77 4.74
CA LEU A 158 -17.90 6.85 5.86
C LEU A 158 -17.71 5.43 5.35
N ASN A 159 -16.83 4.73 6.04
CA ASN A 159 -16.62 3.31 5.89
C ASN A 159 -17.83 2.53 6.40
N LYS A 160 -17.97 1.28 5.94
CA LYS A 160 -18.99 0.37 6.46
C LYS A 160 -18.74 0.08 7.95
N PRO A 161 -19.78 -0.23 8.74
CA PRO A 161 -19.61 -0.69 10.11
C PRO A 161 -18.63 -1.87 10.20
N GLN A 162 -17.69 -1.81 11.14
CA GLN A 162 -16.66 -2.81 11.38
C GLN A 162 -17.13 -3.88 12.38
N ILE A 163 -18.09 -3.54 13.23
CA ILE A 163 -18.70 -4.46 14.19
C ILE A 163 -20.01 -4.93 13.56
N SER A 164 -20.11 -6.23 13.25
CA SER A 164 -21.34 -6.79 12.69
C SER A 164 -22.52 -6.52 13.63
N ALA A 165 -23.50 -5.75 13.16
CA ALA A 165 -24.85 -5.86 13.69
C ALA A 165 -25.33 -7.27 13.37
N LYS A 166 -25.42 -8.13 14.40
CA LYS A 166 -26.03 -9.47 14.42
C LYS A 166 -26.17 -10.16 13.05
N SER A 167 -25.32 -11.15 12.78
CA SER A 167 -25.63 -12.16 11.75
C SER A 167 -26.99 -12.78 12.05
N SER A 168 -27.87 -12.84 11.05
CA SER A 168 -29.15 -13.55 11.10
C SER A 168 -29.01 -15.07 11.23
N ASP A 169 -27.79 -15.60 11.22
CA ASP A 169 -27.49 -17.00 11.52
C ASP A 169 -26.71 -17.08 12.85
N GLY A 170 -27.29 -17.81 13.80
CA GLY A 170 -26.89 -17.92 15.21
C GLY A 170 -25.55 -18.61 15.49
N ALA A 171 -24.48 -18.22 14.81
CA ALA A 171 -23.11 -18.62 15.14
C ALA A 171 -22.38 -17.44 15.81
N THR A 172 -22.39 -17.42 17.13
CA THR A 172 -21.64 -16.45 17.94
C THR A 172 -20.14 -16.69 17.82
N CYS A 173 -19.42 -15.72 17.25
CA CYS A 173 -17.98 -15.60 17.51
C CYS A 173 -17.80 -14.80 18.81
N ASN A 174 -17.48 -15.50 19.90
CA ASN A 174 -17.10 -14.88 21.15
C ASN A 174 -15.73 -14.22 20.99
N GLY A 175 -15.72 -12.94 20.62
CA GLY A 175 -14.56 -12.08 20.80
C GLY A 175 -14.37 -11.82 22.29
N SER A 176 -13.42 -12.52 22.91
CA SER A 176 -12.96 -12.32 24.29
C SER A 176 -12.35 -10.93 24.44
N GLY A 177 -13.19 -9.94 24.72
CA GLY A 177 -12.78 -8.59 25.10
C GLY A 177 -13.52 -8.18 26.36
N ASN A 178 -12.80 -8.09 27.47
CA ASN A 178 -13.25 -7.59 28.77
C ASN A 178 -13.51 -6.07 28.73
N GLY A 179 -14.40 -5.63 27.83
CA GLY A 179 -14.93 -4.28 27.81
C GLY A 179 -16.39 -4.32 28.22
N HIS A 180 -16.76 -3.53 29.23
CA HIS A 180 -18.15 -3.14 29.47
C HIS A 180 -18.73 -2.64 28.14
N ARG A 181 -19.55 -3.45 27.48
CA ARG A 181 -20.22 -3.08 26.24
C ARG A 181 -21.60 -2.57 26.60
N ASP A 182 -21.77 -1.25 26.54
CA ASP A 182 -23.09 -0.67 26.41
C ASP A 182 -23.67 -1.16 25.08
N ALA A 183 -24.67 -2.03 25.15
CA ALA A 183 -25.33 -2.64 23.99
C ALA A 183 -26.03 -1.61 23.05
N ASN A 184 -26.03 -0.33 23.43
CA ASN A 184 -26.63 0.81 22.72
C ASN A 184 -25.64 1.84 22.17
N ALA A 185 -24.32 1.66 22.33
CA ALA A 185 -23.36 2.59 21.76
C ALA A 185 -23.21 2.33 20.25
N ALA A 186 -23.71 3.23 19.41
CA ALA A 186 -23.51 3.20 17.97
C ALA A 186 -21.99 3.20 17.66
N GLU A 187 -21.58 2.41 16.67
CA GLU A 187 -20.17 2.35 16.25
C GLU A 187 -19.69 3.75 15.82
N PRO A 188 -18.53 4.22 16.30
CA PRO A 188 -18.02 5.54 15.93
C PRO A 188 -17.74 5.61 14.41
N PRO A 189 -17.96 6.77 13.78
CA PRO A 189 -17.72 6.94 12.35
C PRO A 189 -16.24 6.74 12.01
N LEU A 190 -16.01 5.98 10.94
CA LEU A 190 -14.69 5.71 10.38
C LEU A 190 -14.65 6.24 8.95
N GLY A 191 -13.74 7.15 8.63
CA GLY A 191 -13.57 7.68 7.27
C GLY A 191 -13.07 6.62 6.31
N GLU A 192 -13.72 6.49 5.15
CA GLU A 192 -13.43 5.41 4.18
C GLU A 192 -12.02 5.52 3.60
N ILE A 193 -11.64 6.72 3.12
CA ILE A 193 -10.32 6.97 2.52
C ILE A 193 -9.22 6.85 3.58
N PHE A 194 -9.43 7.44 4.76
CA PHE A 194 -8.50 7.30 5.88
C PHE A 194 -8.29 5.82 6.25
N CYS A 195 -9.37 5.03 6.29
CA CYS A 195 -9.27 3.62 6.61
C CYS A 195 -8.46 2.85 5.57
N ALA A 196 -8.81 3.01 4.29
CA ALA A 196 -8.16 2.30 3.19
C ALA A 196 -6.70 2.72 2.98
N ASN A 197 -6.37 4.01 3.14
CA ASN A 197 -5.04 4.54 2.83
C ASN A 197 -4.08 4.48 4.03
N VAL A 198 -4.59 4.67 5.25
CA VAL A 198 -3.77 4.86 6.46
C VAL A 198 -4.07 3.81 7.53
N PHE A 199 -5.30 3.77 8.05
CA PHE A 199 -5.59 3.01 9.28
C PHE A 199 -5.44 1.50 9.10
N GLY A 200 -5.96 0.94 8.00
CA GLY A 200 -5.82 -0.48 7.68
C GLY A 200 -4.36 -0.89 7.54
N HIS A 201 -3.53 -0.05 6.90
CA HIS A 201 -2.10 -0.28 6.78
C HIS A 201 -1.37 -0.17 8.12
N TYR A 202 -1.72 0.85 8.92
CA TYR A 202 -1.16 1.05 10.25
C TYR A 202 -1.39 -0.19 11.12
N LEU A 203 -2.62 -0.72 11.14
CA LEU A 203 -2.97 -1.95 11.86
C LEU A 203 -2.28 -3.18 11.28
N LEU A 204 -2.18 -3.31 9.95
CA LEU A 204 -1.47 -4.42 9.33
C LEU A 204 0.01 -4.45 9.74
N GLY A 205 0.68 -3.29 9.69
CA GLY A 205 2.07 -3.15 10.13
C GLY A 205 2.24 -3.46 11.62
N HIS A 206 1.28 -3.04 12.45
CA HIS A 206 1.26 -3.32 13.88
C HIS A 206 1.20 -4.82 14.16
N TYR A 207 0.23 -5.52 13.55
CA TYR A 207 0.05 -6.95 13.74
C TYR A 207 1.21 -7.77 13.15
N CYS A 208 1.84 -7.30 12.09
CA CYS A 208 3.00 -7.94 11.46
C CYS A 208 4.35 -7.51 12.06
N ALA A 209 4.39 -6.61 13.04
CA ALA A 209 5.63 -6.14 13.66
C ALA A 209 6.55 -7.26 14.20
N PRO A 210 6.03 -8.38 14.78
CA PRO A 210 6.86 -9.51 15.17
C PRO A 210 7.58 -10.18 13.99
N LEU A 211 6.94 -10.28 12.82
CA LEU A 211 7.53 -10.87 11.61
C LEU A 211 8.63 -9.98 11.04
N LEU A 212 8.43 -8.67 11.06
CA LEU A 212 9.44 -7.70 10.66
C LEU A 212 10.65 -7.74 11.59
N SER A 213 10.43 -7.82 12.90
CA SER A 213 11.50 -7.91 13.92
C SER A 213 12.30 -9.22 13.84
N ALA A 214 11.70 -10.28 13.29
CA ALA A 214 12.34 -11.57 13.06
C ALA A 214 13.24 -11.60 11.82
N ALA A 215 13.15 -10.62 10.93
CA ALA A 215 13.99 -10.57 9.74
C ALA A 215 15.47 -10.39 10.06
N ARG A 216 16.34 -10.87 9.16
CA ARG A 216 17.79 -10.89 9.29
C ARG A 216 18.45 -10.63 7.93
N PRO A 217 19.66 -10.05 7.86
CA PRO A 217 20.53 -9.65 9.00
C PRO A 217 19.98 -8.46 9.78
N ASP A 218 19.32 -7.52 9.11
CA ASP A 218 18.63 -6.38 9.72
C ASP A 218 17.14 -6.71 9.97
N SER A 219 16.50 -5.94 10.86
CA SER A 219 15.04 -5.92 10.97
C SER A 219 14.37 -5.56 9.65
N GLY A 220 13.17 -6.07 9.43
CA GLY A 220 12.36 -5.79 8.25
C GLY A 220 12.00 -4.32 8.13
N ARG A 221 11.46 -3.95 6.97
CA ARG A 221 11.09 -2.56 6.66
C ARG A 221 9.65 -2.43 6.19
N ILE A 222 9.04 -1.31 6.51
CA ILE A 222 7.74 -0.88 5.98
C ILE A 222 7.99 0.30 5.05
N ILE A 223 7.50 0.21 3.81
CA ILE A 223 7.61 1.26 2.80
C ILE A 223 6.21 1.79 2.52
N TRP A 224 5.95 3.02 2.93
CA TRP A 224 4.70 3.73 2.67
C TRP A 224 4.77 4.43 1.32
N VAL A 225 3.84 4.11 0.42
CA VAL A 225 3.69 4.81 -0.86
C VAL A 225 2.75 6.00 -0.66
N SER A 226 3.35 7.18 -0.57
CA SER A 226 2.64 8.46 -0.46
C SER A 226 2.38 9.10 -1.82
N SER A 227 2.24 10.42 -1.86
CA SER A 227 1.93 11.22 -3.05
C SER A 227 2.65 12.55 -3.02
N LEU A 228 2.93 13.13 -4.19
CA LEU A 228 3.39 14.52 -4.30
C LEU A 228 2.35 15.54 -3.79
N GLU A 229 1.11 15.09 -3.66
CA GLU A 229 -0.03 15.89 -3.23
C GLU A 229 -0.30 15.76 -1.72
N ALA A 230 0.65 15.24 -0.95
CA ALA A 230 0.60 15.20 0.51
C ALA A 230 0.85 16.59 1.14
N TYR A 231 0.07 17.60 0.70
CA TYR A 231 0.27 18.98 1.15
C TYR A 231 -0.10 19.14 2.62
N ALA A 232 0.65 20.00 3.32
CA ALA A 232 0.38 20.30 4.73
C ALA A 232 -0.96 21.03 4.93
N SER A 233 -1.43 21.81 3.95
CA SER A 233 -2.67 22.58 4.00
C SER A 233 -3.93 21.70 4.04
N GLU A 234 -3.87 20.49 3.47
CA GLU A 234 -5.04 19.62 3.33
C GLU A 234 -5.28 18.74 4.57
N PHE A 235 -4.39 18.76 5.56
CA PHE A 235 -4.50 17.97 6.78
C PHE A 235 -4.88 18.83 7.98
N SER A 236 -5.93 18.42 8.70
CA SER A 236 -6.40 19.08 9.92
C SER A 236 -6.48 18.09 11.07
N PHE A 237 -5.91 18.44 12.22
CA PHE A 237 -6.04 17.63 13.44
C PHE A 237 -7.48 17.56 13.96
N ALA A 238 -8.30 18.58 13.69
CA ALA A 238 -9.72 18.59 14.07
C ALA A 238 -10.58 17.66 13.20
N ASP A 239 -10.08 17.28 12.03
CA ASP A 239 -10.67 16.29 11.13
C ASP A 239 -9.61 15.27 10.72
N PHE A 240 -9.05 14.57 11.72
CA PHE A 240 -7.91 13.66 11.56
C PHE A 240 -8.15 12.57 10.49
N GLN A 241 -9.40 12.16 10.30
CA GLN A 241 -9.81 11.15 9.33
C GLN A 241 -10.16 11.73 7.95
N GLY A 242 -10.12 13.06 7.78
CA GLY A 242 -10.49 13.74 6.54
C GLY A 242 -11.95 13.52 6.14
N ILE A 243 -12.87 13.32 7.09
CA ILE A 243 -14.29 13.05 6.78
C ILE A 243 -14.96 14.32 6.25
N LYS A 244 -14.62 15.49 6.78
CA LYS A 244 -15.18 16.79 6.38
C LYS A 244 -14.33 17.49 5.32
N SER A 245 -13.17 16.94 4.98
CA SER A 245 -12.27 17.46 3.94
C SER A 245 -12.86 17.27 2.54
N ASP A 246 -12.67 18.27 1.69
CA ASP A 246 -12.88 18.21 0.24
C ASP A 246 -11.65 17.71 -0.54
N GLN A 247 -10.53 17.47 0.16
CA GLN A 247 -9.30 16.84 -0.33
C GLN A 247 -8.88 15.64 0.59
N PRO A 248 -9.78 14.66 0.79
CA PRO A 248 -9.54 13.58 1.76
C PRO A 248 -8.40 12.63 1.37
N TYR A 249 -8.08 12.50 0.07
CA TYR A 249 -6.92 11.73 -0.39
C TYR A 249 -5.61 12.40 0.05
N GLU A 250 -5.47 13.68 -0.24
CA GLU A 250 -4.32 14.53 0.07
C GLU A 250 -4.09 14.55 1.59
N SER A 251 -5.17 14.74 2.37
CA SER A 251 -5.17 14.65 3.83
C SER A 251 -4.63 13.30 4.32
N SER A 252 -5.09 12.18 3.74
CA SER A 252 -4.64 10.83 4.11
C SER A 252 -3.16 10.57 3.75
N LYS A 253 -2.67 11.15 2.64
CA LYS A 253 -1.28 11.06 2.22
C LYS A 253 -0.38 11.93 3.09
N ARG A 254 -0.83 13.13 3.47
CA ARG A 254 -0.12 13.96 4.45
C ARG A 254 0.01 13.26 5.80
N LEU A 255 -1.03 12.56 6.25
CA LEU A 255 -0.95 11.78 7.48
C LEU A 255 0.03 10.61 7.35
N THR A 256 0.06 9.94 6.19
CA THR A 256 1.07 8.92 5.87
C THR A 256 2.50 9.48 6.01
N ASP A 257 2.76 10.67 5.46
CA ASP A 257 4.08 11.32 5.56
C ASP A 257 4.47 11.59 7.02
N ILE A 258 3.55 12.15 7.81
CA ILE A 258 3.80 12.42 9.23
C ILE A 258 4.13 11.12 9.96
N LEU A 259 3.35 10.05 9.76
CA LEU A 259 3.59 8.76 10.40
C LEU A 259 4.93 8.15 10.04
N ALA A 260 5.26 8.09 8.75
CA ALA A 260 6.49 7.44 8.29
C ALA A 260 7.74 8.27 8.62
N LEU A 261 7.72 9.58 8.40
CA LEU A 261 8.88 10.45 8.61
C LEU A 261 9.20 10.65 10.09
N THR A 262 8.17 10.62 10.96
CA THR A 262 8.39 10.79 12.41
C THR A 262 8.63 9.48 13.13
N PHE A 263 8.56 8.31 12.48
CA PHE A 263 8.56 7.01 13.15
C PHE A 263 9.81 6.73 14.03
N ASP A 264 10.98 7.18 13.58
CA ASP A 264 12.27 6.97 14.23
C ASP A 264 12.78 8.19 15.01
N MET A 265 11.96 9.24 15.17
CA MET A 265 12.34 10.41 15.95
C MET A 265 12.37 10.10 17.46
N PRO A 266 13.32 10.68 18.23
CA PRO A 266 13.34 10.52 19.68
C PRO A 266 12.04 10.98 20.34
N SER A 267 11.44 12.06 19.83
CA SER A 267 10.20 12.62 20.35
C SER A 267 9.00 11.69 20.19
N THR A 268 8.95 10.80 19.19
CA THR A 268 7.83 9.87 18.96
C THR A 268 8.10 8.45 19.44
N SER A 269 9.36 8.16 19.80
CA SER A 269 9.82 6.83 20.24
C SER A 269 8.94 6.17 21.31
N PRO A 270 8.41 6.86 22.34
CA PRO A 270 7.53 6.22 23.33
C PRO A 270 6.27 5.59 22.72
N TRP A 271 5.72 6.20 21.66
CA TRP A 271 4.54 5.70 20.97
C TRP A 271 4.89 4.66 19.92
N THR A 272 5.96 4.87 19.14
CA THR A 272 6.36 3.97 18.07
C THR A 272 6.97 2.67 18.60
N SER A 273 7.63 2.71 19.76
CA SER A 273 8.10 1.52 20.46
C SER A 273 6.93 0.64 20.93
N ARG A 274 5.86 1.24 21.46
CA ARG A 274 4.63 0.52 21.82
C ARG A 274 3.94 -0.09 20.60
N TYR A 275 3.90 0.65 19.49
CA TYR A 275 3.38 0.17 18.22
C TYR A 275 4.10 -1.10 17.75
N VAL A 276 5.42 -1.19 17.88
CA VAL A 276 6.16 -2.40 17.47
C VAL A 276 6.05 -3.53 18.50
N SER A 277 5.93 -3.18 19.79
CA SER A 277 6.05 -4.15 20.90
C SER A 277 4.78 -4.95 21.20
N ALA A 278 3.59 -4.50 20.80
CA ALA A 278 2.32 -5.07 21.29
C ALA A 278 2.03 -6.53 20.85
N GLY A 279 2.90 -7.15 20.06
CA GLY A 279 2.86 -8.59 19.76
C GLY A 279 3.51 -9.49 20.82
N ASN A 280 4.34 -8.94 21.72
CA ASN A 280 5.04 -9.67 22.78
C ASN A 280 4.45 -9.28 24.14
N GLN A 281 3.73 -10.19 24.79
CA GLN A 281 3.24 -10.02 26.16
C GLN A 281 4.36 -9.97 27.22
N ALA A 282 5.63 -10.06 26.82
CA ALA A 282 6.77 -9.77 27.68
C ALA A 282 7.25 -8.34 27.42
N ALA A 283 6.90 -7.43 28.33
CA ALA A 283 7.27 -6.02 28.33
C ALA A 283 8.77 -5.79 28.54
N GLY A 284 9.59 -6.16 27.55
CA GLY A 284 10.95 -5.66 27.39
C GLY A 284 10.99 -4.75 26.16
N GLU A 285 11.70 -3.62 26.24
CA GLU A 285 11.96 -2.76 25.08
C GLU A 285 12.49 -3.62 23.92
N VAL A 286 11.83 -3.53 22.76
CA VAL A 286 12.42 -4.06 21.51
C VAL A 286 13.71 -3.28 21.30
N THR A 287 14.85 -3.98 21.32
CA THR A 287 16.15 -3.34 21.09
C THR A 287 16.12 -2.58 19.75
N ALA A 288 16.81 -1.44 19.68
CA ALA A 288 16.81 -0.58 18.48
C ALA A 288 17.13 -1.36 17.19
N GLU A 289 17.99 -2.39 17.28
CA GLU A 289 18.36 -3.28 16.16
C GLU A 289 17.22 -4.15 15.63
N LYS A 290 16.23 -4.46 16.47
CA LYS A 290 15.07 -5.29 16.10
C LYS A 290 13.87 -4.45 15.68
N LYS A 291 13.90 -3.13 15.86
CA LYS A 291 12.83 -2.22 15.49
C LYS A 291 12.77 -2.10 13.96
N PRO A 292 11.64 -2.44 13.31
CA PRO A 292 11.50 -2.29 11.87
C PRO A 292 11.70 -0.85 11.43
N ARG A 293 12.32 -0.63 10.27
CA ARG A 293 12.47 0.72 9.71
C ARG A 293 11.24 1.13 8.90
N MET A 294 10.88 2.41 8.94
CA MET A 294 9.85 2.96 8.07
C MET A 294 10.48 3.87 7.01
N TYR A 295 10.05 3.70 5.76
CA TYR A 295 10.44 4.53 4.64
C TYR A 295 9.21 5.12 3.97
N LEU A 296 9.39 6.31 3.42
CA LEU A 296 8.40 6.99 2.60
C LEU A 296 8.88 6.99 1.15
N SER A 297 7.98 6.70 0.22
CA SER A 297 8.23 6.78 -1.21
C SER A 297 7.10 7.52 -1.92
N HIS A 298 7.43 8.23 -3.00
CA HIS A 298 6.46 8.92 -3.85
C HIS A 298 6.65 8.38 -5.26
N PRO A 299 5.61 7.81 -5.90
CA PRO A 299 5.75 7.19 -7.21
C PRO A 299 5.89 8.22 -8.34
N GLY A 300 5.81 9.52 -8.05
CA GLY A 300 5.64 10.57 -9.06
C GLY A 300 4.26 10.51 -9.69
N ILE A 301 4.15 11.07 -10.90
CA ILE A 301 2.94 11.07 -11.71
C ILE A 301 2.94 9.81 -12.58
N VAL A 302 2.12 8.85 -12.18
CA VAL A 302 1.96 7.57 -12.87
C VAL A 302 0.52 7.41 -13.32
N ILE A 303 0.35 7.09 -14.60
CA ILE A 303 -0.96 6.86 -15.19
C ILE A 303 -1.47 5.50 -14.72
N THR A 304 -2.50 5.53 -13.88
CA THR A 304 -3.13 4.34 -13.34
C THR A 304 -4.65 4.50 -13.32
N GLY A 305 -5.38 3.40 -13.14
CA GLY A 305 -6.83 3.42 -12.99
C GLY A 305 -7.33 3.93 -11.64
N ILE A 306 -6.50 4.60 -10.82
CA ILE A 306 -6.92 5.14 -9.51
C ILE A 306 -7.90 6.31 -9.66
N PHE A 307 -7.76 7.08 -10.73
CA PHE A 307 -8.59 8.25 -11.00
C PHE A 307 -9.71 7.89 -12.00
N PRO A 308 -10.99 8.15 -11.68
CA PRO A 308 -12.09 7.85 -12.60
C PRO A 308 -12.14 8.90 -13.71
N LEU A 309 -11.70 8.53 -14.91
CA LEU A 309 -11.77 9.38 -16.10
C LEU A 309 -13.05 9.07 -16.92
N PRO A 310 -13.79 10.10 -17.38
CA PRO A 310 -14.83 9.89 -18.39
C PRO A 310 -14.18 9.39 -19.68
N PHE A 311 -14.83 8.47 -20.40
CA PHE A 311 -14.26 7.86 -21.62
C PHE A 311 -12.80 7.37 -21.42
N PRO A 312 -12.57 6.42 -20.50
CA PRO A 312 -11.21 6.02 -20.10
C PRO A 312 -10.38 5.48 -21.27
N TRP A 313 -11.04 4.94 -22.30
CA TRP A 313 -10.41 4.48 -23.55
C TRP A 313 -9.74 5.60 -24.36
N LEU A 314 -10.10 6.87 -24.14
CA LEU A 314 -9.49 8.04 -24.78
C LEU A 314 -8.63 8.82 -23.78
N LEU A 315 -9.22 9.20 -22.65
CA LEU A 315 -8.58 10.15 -21.74
C LEU A 315 -7.33 9.58 -21.05
N THR A 316 -7.21 8.26 -20.92
CA THR A 316 -5.97 7.65 -20.42
C THR A 316 -4.80 7.94 -21.37
N TYR A 317 -5.02 7.87 -22.68
CA TYR A 317 -3.99 8.17 -23.68
C TYR A 317 -3.70 9.67 -23.78
N VAL A 318 -4.73 10.52 -23.63
CA VAL A 318 -4.54 11.97 -23.57
C VAL A 318 -3.72 12.36 -22.35
N TRP A 319 -4.02 11.80 -21.17
CA TRP A 319 -3.24 12.00 -19.97
C TRP A 319 -1.81 11.48 -20.14
N MET A 320 -1.64 10.33 -20.81
CA MET A 320 -0.33 9.80 -21.14
C MET A 320 0.49 10.74 -22.00
N LEU A 321 -0.10 11.27 -23.07
CA LEU A 321 0.56 12.28 -23.89
C LEU A 321 0.92 13.52 -23.07
N ALA A 322 0.01 14.00 -22.22
CA ALA A 322 0.25 15.18 -21.40
C ALA A 322 1.43 15.00 -20.45
N ALA A 323 1.54 13.81 -19.86
CA ALA A 323 2.62 13.41 -18.99
C ALA A 323 3.97 13.30 -19.74
N TYR A 324 3.98 12.77 -20.97
CA TYR A 324 5.17 12.77 -21.84
C TYR A 324 5.63 14.18 -22.19
N VAL A 325 4.70 15.06 -22.55
CA VAL A 325 5.03 16.46 -22.85
C VAL A 325 5.59 17.15 -21.61
N ALA A 326 5.01 16.94 -20.43
CA ALA A 326 5.55 17.48 -19.18
C ALA A 326 6.96 16.97 -18.89
N ARG A 327 7.25 15.70 -19.22
CA ARG A 327 8.59 15.13 -19.12
C ARG A 327 9.58 15.76 -20.09
N TRP A 328 9.19 15.97 -21.35
CA TRP A 328 10.03 16.65 -22.37
C TRP A 328 10.32 18.10 -22.01
N LEU A 329 9.39 18.76 -21.33
CA LEU A 329 9.56 20.10 -20.78
C LEU A 329 10.35 20.12 -19.46
N GLY A 330 11.01 19.02 -19.10
CA GLY A 330 11.98 18.96 -17.99
C GLY A 330 11.43 18.51 -16.64
N SER A 331 10.15 18.10 -16.54
CA SER A 331 9.62 17.60 -15.28
C SER A 331 10.36 16.32 -14.84
N ILE A 332 10.83 16.31 -13.59
CA ILE A 332 11.45 15.13 -12.95
C ILE A 332 10.42 14.18 -12.32
N TRP A 333 9.17 14.64 -12.20
CA TRP A 333 8.10 13.94 -11.49
C TRP A 333 7.32 12.97 -12.36
N HIS A 334 7.66 12.87 -13.64
CA HIS A 334 7.01 12.01 -14.62
C HIS A 334 7.95 10.84 -14.99
N PRO A 335 7.97 9.76 -14.18
CA PRO A 335 8.88 8.64 -14.39
C PRO A 335 8.39 7.77 -15.55
N PHE A 336 8.77 8.15 -16.77
CA PHE A 336 8.68 7.28 -17.94
C PHE A 336 10.07 6.75 -18.28
N LEU A 337 10.19 5.42 -18.24
CA LEU A 337 11.27 4.61 -18.82
C LEU A 337 10.63 3.54 -19.71
#